data_AF-A0AAU7QCJ8-F1
#
_entry.id   AF-A0AAU7QCJ8-F1
#
_cell.length_a   1.000
_cell.length_b   1.000
_cell.length_c   1.000
_cell.angle_alpha   90.00
_cell.angle_beta   90.00
_cell.angle_gamma   90.00
#
_symmetry.space_group_name_H-M   'P 1'
#
loop_
_entity.id
_entity.type
_entity.pdbx_description
1 polymer ?
#
loop_
_entity_poly.entity_id
_entity_poly.type
_entity_poly.pdbx_seq_one_letter_code
_entity_poly.pdbx_strand_id
1 'polypeptide(L)' 'MALEDESAEIKLAVDLIMLLENNDVEPALALAALEIVKKDYQRKYRRQEEKPLG' A
#
# COMPACT_ATOMS: atom_id res chain seq x y z
N MET A 1 -1.54 23.49 -10.59
CA MET A 1 -0.35 22.61 -10.64
C MET A 1 -0.85 21.21 -10.88
N ALA A 2 -0.46 20.61 -11.99
CA ALA A 2 -1.02 19.36 -12.50
C ALA A 2 -0.41 18.15 -11.79
N LEU A 3 -1.22 17.46 -11.00
CA LEU A 3 -1.02 16.07 -10.57
C LEU A 3 -2.17 15.20 -11.14
N GLU A 4 -2.65 15.54 -12.34
CA GLU A 4 -3.81 14.88 -12.94
C GLU A 4 -3.46 13.52 -13.57
N ASP A 5 -2.16 13.18 -13.66
CA ASP A 5 -1.65 12.02 -14.42
C ASP A 5 -0.87 11.00 -13.55
N GLU A 6 -1.16 10.91 -12.26
CA GLU A 6 -0.56 9.88 -11.41
C GLU A 6 -1.39 8.59 -11.44
N SER A 7 -0.72 7.46 -11.71
CA SER A 7 -1.29 6.12 -11.61
C SER A 7 -1.95 5.88 -10.25
N ALA A 8 -2.96 5.02 -10.20
CA ALA A 8 -3.72 4.76 -8.96
C ALA A 8 -2.80 4.30 -7.81
N GLU A 9 -1.72 3.61 -8.14
CA GLU A 9 -0.70 3.13 -7.22
C GLU A 9 0.09 4.30 -6.59
N ILE A 10 0.43 5.32 -7.37
CA ILE A 10 1.14 6.50 -6.87
C ILE A 10 0.25 7.30 -5.92
N LYS A 11 -1.01 7.55 -6.29
CA LYS A 11 -1.97 8.27 -5.44
C LYS A 11 -2.16 7.57 -4.09
N LEU A 12 -2.34 6.25 -4.12
CA LEU A 12 -2.46 5.47 -2.90
C LEU A 12 -1.19 5.52 -2.04
N ALA A 13 -0.01 5.51 -2.66
CA ALA A 13 1.25 5.65 -1.92
C ALA A 13 1.35 7.02 -1.23
N VAL A 14 0.95 8.11 -1.91
CA VAL A 14 0.89 9.46 -1.33
C VAL A 14 -0.07 9.51 -0.16
N ASP A 15 -1.28 8.96 -0.30
CA ASP A 15 -2.27 8.90 0.79
C ASP A 15 -1.76 8.13 2.02
N LEU A 16 -1.07 7.00 1.79
CA LEU A 16 -0.47 6.21 2.87
C LEU A 16 0.66 6.96 3.57
N ILE A 17 1.50 7.69 2.83
CA ILE A 17 2.57 8.52 3.42
C ILE A 17 1.94 9.63 4.28
N MET A 18 0.97 10.36 3.75
CA MET A 18 0.27 11.40 4.51
C MET A 18 -0.36 10.85 5.79
N LEU A 19 -0.97 9.66 5.74
CA LEU A 19 -1.54 9.01 6.92
C LEU A 19 -0.47 8.73 7.99
N LEU A 20 0.68 8.20 7.59
CA LEU A 20 1.77 7.86 8.51
C LEU A 20 2.40 9.11 9.14
N GLU A 21 2.62 10.16 8.33
CA GLU A 21 3.14 11.44 8.80
C GLU A 21 2.18 12.13 9.77
N ASN A 22 0.87 12.15 9.46
CA ASN A 22 -0.14 12.73 10.34
C ASN A 22 -0.29 12.02 11.70
N ASN A 23 0.25 10.80 11.83
CA ASN A 23 0.27 10.03 13.07
C ASN A 23 1.68 10.00 13.70
N ASP A 24 2.59 10.87 13.25
CA ASP A 24 3.98 10.97 13.73
C ASP A 24 4.71 9.61 13.75
N VAL A 25 4.44 8.76 12.75
CA VAL A 25 5.04 7.42 12.68
C VAL A 25 6.48 7.54 12.21
N GLU A 26 7.41 7.11 13.06
CA GLU A 26 8.84 7.03 12.73
C GLU A 26 9.10 6.24 11.43
N PRO A 27 9.97 6.73 10.52
CA PRO A 27 10.19 6.07 9.23
C PRO A 27 10.60 4.60 9.33
N ALA A 28 11.42 4.25 10.32
CA ALA A 28 11.83 2.86 10.54
C ALA A 28 10.66 1.95 10.92
N LEU A 29 9.72 2.46 11.73
CA LEU A 29 8.51 1.74 12.12
C LEU A 29 7.54 1.63 10.92
N ALA A 30 7.36 2.71 10.16
CA ALA A 30 6.56 2.73 8.95
C ALA A 30 7.04 1.67 7.94
N LEU A 31 8.35 1.60 7.67
CA LEU A 31 8.93 0.61 6.76
C LEU A 31 8.67 -0.83 7.24
N ALA A 32 8.85 -1.10 8.53
CA ALA A 32 8.58 -2.42 9.10
C ALA A 32 7.09 -2.81 8.98
N ALA A 33 6.18 -1.87 9.23
CA ALA A 33 4.74 -2.08 9.08
C ALA A 33 4.33 -2.30 7.61
N LEU A 34 4.87 -1.50 6.69
CA LEU A 34 4.59 -1.62 5.24
C LEU A 34 5.05 -2.97 4.68
N GLU A 35 6.15 -3.54 5.18
CA GLU A 35 6.60 -4.88 4.78
C GLU A 35 5.61 -5.97 5.23
N ILE A 36 4.98 -5.81 6.41
CA ILE A 36 3.92 -6.71 6.88
C ILE A 36 2.68 -6.59 5.99
N VAL A 37 2.24 -5.36 5.71
CA VAL A 37 1.09 -5.08 4.83
C VAL A 37 1.33 -5.67 3.44
N LYS A 38 2.49 -5.42 2.84
CA LYS A 38 2.89 -5.98 1.54
C LYS A 38 2.77 -7.51 1.51
N LYS A 39 3.33 -8.20 2.51
CA LYS A 39 3.23 -9.67 2.62
C LYS A 39 1.78 -10.16 2.75
N ASP A 40 0.92 -9.43 3.46
CA ASP A 40 -0.49 -9.77 3.57
C ASP A 40 -1.23 -9.63 2.24
N TYR A 41 -1.03 -8.52 1.52
CA TYR A 41 -1.61 -8.33 0.19
C TYR A 41 -1.08 -9.31 -0.85
N GLN A 42 0.20 -9.69 -0.81
CA GLN A 42 0.74 -10.76 -1.65
C GLN A 42 0.06 -12.11 -1.39
N ARG A 43 -0.26 -12.43 -0.11
CA ARG A 43 -1.03 -13.63 0.24
C ARG A 43 -2.48 -13.54 -0.22
N LYS A 44 -3.10 -12.36 -0.16
CA LYS A 44 -4.46 -12.13 -0.66
C LYS A 44 -4.52 -12.23 -2.18
N TYR A 45 -3.55 -11.65 -2.88
CA TYR A 45 -3.44 -11.70 -4.34
C TYR A 45 -3.31 -13.13 -4.84
N ARG A 46 -2.38 -13.92 -4.30
CA ARG A 46 -2.26 -15.35 -4.63
C ARG A 46 -3.55 -16.12 -4.39
N ARG A 47 -4.23 -15.88 -3.26
CA ARG A 47 -5.53 -16.50 -2.98
C ARG A 47 -6.65 -16.09 -3.95
N GLN A 48 -6.57 -14.90 -4.54
CA GLN A 48 -7.51 -14.48 -5.58
C GLN A 48 -7.21 -15.19 -6.91
N GLU A 49 -5.94 -15.38 -7.26
CA GLU A 49 -5.53 -16.14 -8.44
C GLU A 49 -5.81 -17.64 -8.32
N GLU A 50 -5.79 -18.20 -7.10
CA GLU A 50 -6.09 -19.60 -6.82
C GLU A 50 -7.59 -19.93 -6.80
N LYS A 51 -8.49 -18.94 -6.89
CA LYS A 51 -9.92 -19.23 -7.03
C LYS A 51 -10.14 -19.89 -8.40
N PRO A 52 -10.54 -21.18 -8.46
CA PRO A 52 -10.93 -21.77 -9.74
C PRO A 52 -12.11 -20.97 -10.27
N LEU A 53 -12.07 -20.63 -11.56
CA LEU A 53 -13.24 -20.20 -12.29
C LEU A 53 -14.32 -21.26 -12.07
N GLY A 54 -15.33 -20.93 -11.27
CA GLY A 54 -16.57 -21.71 -11.18
C GLY A 54 -17.31 -21.64 -12.49
#